data_AF-A0A4R9G5T5-F1
#
_entry.id   AF-A0A4R9G5T5-F1
#
_cell.length_a   1.000
_cell.length_b   1.000
_cell.length_c   1.000
_cell.angle_alpha   90.00
_cell.angle_beta   90.00
_cell.angle_gamma   90.00
#
_symmetry.space_group_name_H-M   'P 1'
#
loop_
_entity.id
_entity.type
_entity.pdbx_description
1 polymer ?
#
loop_
_entity_poly.entity_id
_entity_poly.type
_entity_poly.pdbx_seq_one_letter_code
_entity_poly.pdbx_strand_id
1 'polypeptide(L)'
;MKSPDPKDYPSYLAFLQDITSKLRSPEGCPWDREQTHLTLVPYLIEESQEVVEALLKQDDEHSKEELGDLLFQVVLHAQIASERGAFGLEDIAKDVAEKLVLRHPHVFDPETSQISSADEVVANWDSFKEKEKELRQKKKEVPKSLLSGVPETFPSLLKAEKFQKKAAKAGFDWENIQGVEEKLTEELNEFLAELKSVEDPSSNQVRIEEELGDLLFTIVNLARRLGISSESALTRANAKFKNRIEYIEAKLTRSDRKFSETPLSELDSLWNEAKNSQNKAPLSILEQKEKSVSDLIRGLSSYFIWKEVSESDWPKTFEFVWKSEQYKLVFSGLGSVTLIPSSDPWGRKGQPIFYLNLSEEDPNQWSDLSGNTYKGPDEIQEVIHSSIGIYKKALAGE
;
A
#
# COMPACT_ATOMS: atom_id res chain seq x y z
N MET A 1 8.89 -9.06 44.47
CA MET A 1 9.76 -9.90 43.61
C MET A 1 10.81 -9.01 42.97
N LYS A 2 12.03 -9.51 42.72
CA LYS A 2 12.99 -8.82 41.84
C LYS A 2 12.42 -8.80 40.41
N SER A 3 12.65 -7.72 39.67
CA SER A 3 12.32 -7.67 38.25
C SER A 3 13.06 -8.79 37.52
N PRO A 4 12.39 -9.52 36.60
CA PRO A 4 13.07 -10.53 35.79
C PRO A 4 14.17 -9.86 34.95
N ASP A 5 15.35 -10.48 34.87
CA ASP A 5 16.47 -9.98 34.06
C ASP A 5 16.29 -10.52 32.62
N PRO A 6 16.25 -9.66 31.58
CA PRO A 6 16.14 -10.09 30.19
C PRO A 6 17.18 -11.15 29.79
N LYS A 7 18.35 -11.16 30.44
CA LYS A 7 19.45 -12.11 30.17
C LYS A 7 19.13 -13.55 30.58
N ASP A 8 18.12 -13.76 31.42
CA ASP A 8 17.70 -15.09 31.86
C ASP A 8 16.85 -15.82 30.80
N TYR A 9 16.49 -15.14 29.71
CA TYR A 9 15.59 -15.65 28.68
C TYR A 9 16.34 -15.93 27.37
N PRO A 10 15.92 -16.95 26.60
CA PRO A 10 16.57 -17.31 25.33
C PRO A 10 16.36 -16.26 24.22
N SER A 11 15.38 -15.37 24.37
CA SER A 11 15.12 -14.26 23.46
C SER A 11 14.27 -13.17 24.13
N TYR A 12 14.27 -11.97 23.56
CA TYR A 12 13.37 -10.89 24.00
C TYR A 12 11.88 -11.21 23.77
N LEU A 13 11.55 -12.08 22.80
CA LEU A 13 10.18 -12.56 22.61
C LEU A 13 9.74 -13.46 23.77
N ALA A 14 10.60 -14.38 24.21
CA ALA A 14 10.34 -15.21 25.37
C ALA A 14 10.22 -14.38 26.66
N PHE A 15 11.05 -13.33 26.77
CA PHE A 15 10.95 -12.38 27.88
C PHE A 15 9.62 -11.60 27.87
N LEU A 16 9.20 -11.10 26.70
CA LEU A 16 7.92 -10.39 26.55
C LEU A 16 6.73 -11.29 26.92
N GLN A 17 6.72 -12.54 26.44
CA GLN A 17 5.69 -13.52 26.80
C GLN A 17 5.60 -13.74 28.32
N ASP A 18 6.74 -13.89 29.00
CA ASP A 18 6.78 -14.10 30.44
C ASP A 18 6.31 -12.87 31.22
N ILE A 19 6.71 -11.66 30.79
CA ILE A 19 6.20 -10.41 31.34
C ILE A 19 4.68 -10.35 31.19
N THR A 20 4.13 -10.60 29.99
CA THR A 20 2.69 -10.54 29.74
C THR A 20 1.93 -11.56 30.57
N SER A 21 2.45 -12.79 30.71
CA SER A 21 1.89 -13.82 31.60
C SER A 21 1.87 -13.37 33.06
N LYS A 22 2.96 -12.75 33.53
CA LYS A 22 3.06 -12.23 34.89
C LYS A 22 2.12 -11.06 35.14
N LEU A 23 1.99 -10.13 34.19
CA LEU A 23 1.06 -9.00 34.25
C LEU A 23 -0.40 -9.47 34.39
N ARG A 24 -0.76 -10.59 33.76
CA ARG A 24 -2.11 -11.16 33.84
C ARG A 24 -2.32 -12.19 34.95
N SER A 25 -1.26 -12.53 35.69
CA SER A 25 -1.35 -13.47 36.81
C SER A 25 -2.27 -12.95 37.95
N PRO A 26 -2.70 -13.81 38.89
CA PRO A 26 -3.50 -13.37 40.03
C PRO A 26 -2.84 -12.25 40.86
N GLU A 27 -1.51 -12.22 40.92
CA GLU A 27 -0.72 -11.17 41.58
C GLU A 27 -0.18 -10.10 40.62
N GLY A 28 -0.63 -10.13 39.36
CA GLY A 28 -0.26 -9.19 38.32
C GLY A 28 -1.01 -7.87 38.40
N CYS A 29 -0.95 -7.11 37.31
CA CYS A 29 -1.62 -5.83 37.15
C CYS A 29 -3.15 -6.03 37.09
N PRO A 30 -3.93 -5.32 37.92
CA PRO A 30 -5.40 -5.42 37.90
C PRO A 30 -6.00 -5.07 36.52
N TRP A 31 -5.47 -4.05 35.86
CA TRP A 31 -5.95 -3.62 34.54
C TRP A 31 -5.71 -4.69 33.48
N ASP A 32 -4.49 -5.23 33.41
CA ASP A 32 -4.15 -6.27 32.42
C ASP A 32 -5.01 -7.52 32.61
N ARG A 33 -5.28 -7.92 33.85
CA ARG A 33 -6.11 -9.10 34.17
C ARG A 33 -7.57 -8.93 33.74
N GLU A 34 -8.11 -7.71 33.81
CA GLU A 34 -9.49 -7.42 33.41
C GLU A 34 -9.69 -7.38 31.89
N GLN A 35 -8.60 -7.33 31.10
CA GLN A 35 -8.71 -7.28 29.65
C GLN A 35 -9.22 -8.58 29.05
N THR A 36 -10.06 -8.43 28.03
CA THR A 36 -10.59 -9.49 27.17
C THR A 36 -10.28 -9.17 25.70
N HIS A 37 -10.51 -10.10 24.78
CA HIS A 37 -10.35 -9.80 23.35
C HIS A 37 -11.16 -8.58 22.90
N LEU A 38 -12.38 -8.41 23.42
CA LEU A 38 -13.27 -7.32 23.00
C LEU A 38 -12.83 -5.96 23.56
N THR A 39 -12.34 -5.92 24.80
CA THR A 39 -11.88 -4.66 25.42
C THR A 39 -10.58 -4.17 24.79
N LEU A 40 -9.80 -5.06 24.18
CA LEU A 40 -8.54 -4.73 23.49
C LEU A 40 -8.71 -4.32 22.02
N VAL A 41 -9.89 -4.51 21.41
CA VAL A 41 -10.12 -4.13 20.00
C VAL A 41 -9.82 -2.65 19.71
N PRO A 42 -10.26 -1.68 20.54
CA PRO A 42 -9.95 -0.27 20.30
C PRO A 42 -8.45 0.00 20.27
N TYR A 43 -7.70 -0.55 21.24
CA TYR A 43 -6.25 -0.42 21.33
C TYR A 43 -5.56 -1.04 20.11
N LEU A 44 -5.95 -2.25 19.70
CA LEU A 44 -5.40 -2.87 18.49
C LEU A 44 -5.60 -2.00 17.23
N ILE A 45 -6.74 -1.31 17.12
CA ILE A 45 -7.00 -0.38 16.01
C ILE A 45 -6.12 0.87 16.15
N GLU A 46 -6.00 1.43 17.35
CA GLU A 46 -5.15 2.58 17.68
C GLU A 46 -3.68 2.31 17.33
N GLU A 47 -3.07 1.26 17.89
CA GLU A 47 -1.68 0.86 17.60
C GLU A 47 -1.47 0.64 16.09
N SER A 48 -2.47 0.04 15.41
CA SER A 48 -2.40 -0.17 13.96
C SER A 48 -2.39 1.17 13.18
N GLN A 49 -3.09 2.19 13.67
CA GLN A 49 -3.07 3.52 13.06
C GLN A 49 -1.78 4.27 13.40
N GLU A 50 -1.25 4.12 14.61
CA GLU A 50 0.02 4.75 15.02
C GLU A 50 1.20 4.17 14.24
N VAL A 51 1.24 2.84 14.02
CA VAL A 51 2.17 2.20 13.07
C VAL A 51 2.04 2.82 11.67
N VAL A 52 0.82 3.01 11.18
CA VAL A 52 0.61 3.63 9.86
C VAL A 52 1.12 5.07 9.85
N GLU A 53 0.87 5.84 10.90
CA GLU A 53 1.35 7.22 11.03
C GLU A 53 2.88 7.29 11.05
N ALA A 54 3.54 6.44 11.85
CA ALA A 54 4.99 6.36 11.96
C ALA A 54 5.65 6.00 10.62
N LEU A 55 5.10 4.98 9.92
CA LEU A 55 5.58 4.56 8.61
C LEU A 55 5.38 5.65 7.55
N LEU A 56 4.25 6.37 7.59
CA LEU A 56 4.00 7.48 6.65
C LEU A 56 4.93 8.67 6.89
N LYS A 57 5.43 8.86 8.12
CA LYS A 57 6.41 9.88 8.48
C LYS A 57 7.86 9.49 8.18
N GLN A 58 8.12 8.23 7.78
CA GLN A 58 9.47 7.67 7.64
C GLN A 58 10.31 7.84 8.92
N ASP A 59 9.66 7.72 10.08
CA ASP A 59 10.31 7.80 11.38
C ASP A 59 10.64 6.40 11.86
N ASP A 60 11.87 5.94 11.61
CA ASP A 60 12.27 4.56 11.93
C ASP A 60 12.22 4.26 13.43
N GLU A 61 12.62 5.22 14.28
CA GLU A 61 12.59 5.04 15.74
C GLU A 61 11.16 4.92 16.26
N HIS A 62 10.29 5.82 15.82
CA HIS A 62 8.88 5.76 16.19
C HIS A 62 8.20 4.52 15.58
N SER A 63 8.51 4.15 14.33
CA SER A 63 7.93 2.96 13.71
C SER A 63 8.30 1.68 14.46
N LYS A 64 9.50 1.60 15.02
CA LYS A 64 9.95 0.48 15.85
C LYS A 64 9.23 0.44 17.19
N GLU A 65 8.96 1.59 17.80
CA GLU A 65 8.13 1.73 19.01
C GLU A 65 6.72 1.20 18.74
N GLU A 66 6.04 1.77 17.74
CA GLU A 66 4.65 1.40 17.40
C GLU A 66 4.51 -0.05 16.93
N LEU A 67 5.48 -0.58 16.17
CA LEU A 67 5.51 -2.01 15.80
C LEU A 67 5.71 -2.91 17.04
N GLY A 68 6.41 -2.41 18.05
CA GLY A 68 6.56 -3.06 19.35
C GLY A 68 5.23 -3.12 20.11
N ASP A 69 4.45 -2.05 20.11
CA ASP A 69 3.16 -1.99 20.78
C ASP A 69 2.11 -2.85 20.04
N LEU A 70 2.12 -2.84 18.71
CA LEU A 70 1.32 -3.76 17.91
C LEU A 70 1.70 -5.23 18.16
N LEU A 71 3.00 -5.53 18.30
CA LEU A 71 3.46 -6.86 18.70
C LEU A 71 2.96 -7.24 20.11
N PHE A 72 3.00 -6.30 21.06
CA PHE A 72 2.47 -6.51 22.40
C PHE A 72 0.97 -6.85 22.38
N GLN A 73 0.16 -6.18 21.55
CA GLN A 73 -1.26 -6.53 21.37
C GLN A 73 -1.44 -7.99 20.92
N VAL A 74 -0.60 -8.47 19.98
CA VAL A 74 -0.62 -9.88 19.54
C VAL A 74 -0.28 -10.83 20.68
N VAL A 75 0.76 -10.52 21.46
CA VAL A 75 1.18 -11.33 22.63
C VAL A 75 0.08 -11.35 23.71
N LEU A 76 -0.56 -10.22 23.97
CA LEU A 76 -1.62 -10.10 24.97
C LEU A 76 -2.86 -10.91 24.58
N HIS A 77 -3.28 -10.86 23.30
CA HIS A 77 -4.34 -11.71 22.79
C HIS A 77 -3.98 -13.20 22.83
N ALA A 78 -2.73 -13.56 22.52
CA ALA A 78 -2.26 -14.93 22.63
C ALA A 78 -2.30 -15.43 24.08
N GLN A 79 -1.94 -14.60 25.04
CA GLN A 79 -2.00 -14.91 26.48
C GLN A 79 -3.47 -15.13 26.93
N ILE A 80 -4.40 -14.26 26.55
CA ILE A 80 -5.84 -14.40 26.85
C ILE A 80 -6.44 -15.69 26.25
N ALA A 81 -5.99 -16.08 25.05
CA ALA A 81 -6.41 -17.32 24.42
C ALA A 81 -5.81 -18.55 25.13
N SER A 82 -4.55 -18.47 25.53
CA SER A 82 -3.83 -19.54 26.23
C SER A 82 -4.42 -19.82 27.62
N GLU A 83 -4.83 -18.78 28.36
CA GLU A 83 -5.52 -18.91 29.65
C GLU A 83 -6.81 -19.75 29.58
N ARG A 84 -7.42 -19.82 28.39
CA ARG A 84 -8.64 -20.60 28.13
C ARG A 84 -8.35 -21.94 27.44
N GLY A 85 -7.08 -22.28 27.23
CA GLY A 85 -6.65 -23.48 26.53
C GLY A 85 -7.00 -23.49 25.03
N ALA A 86 -7.20 -22.32 24.41
CA ALA A 86 -7.61 -22.22 23.02
C ALA A 86 -6.43 -22.27 22.04
N PHE A 87 -5.47 -21.35 22.20
CA PHE A 87 -4.23 -21.27 21.42
C PHE A 87 -3.23 -20.33 22.12
N GLY A 88 -1.94 -20.48 21.85
CA GLY A 88 -0.88 -19.60 22.31
C GLY A 88 -0.16 -18.87 21.18
N LEU A 89 0.91 -18.14 21.52
CA LEU A 89 1.69 -17.38 20.52
C LEU A 89 2.39 -18.32 19.51
N GLU A 90 2.83 -19.50 19.97
CA GLU A 90 3.43 -20.51 19.11
C GLU A 90 2.45 -21.03 18.05
N ASP A 91 1.17 -21.21 18.41
CA ASP A 91 0.14 -21.63 17.48
C ASP A 91 -0.13 -20.55 16.41
N ILE A 92 -0.11 -19.27 16.80
CA ILE A 92 -0.24 -18.14 15.87
C ILE A 92 0.96 -18.10 14.90
N ALA A 93 2.18 -18.19 15.44
CA ALA A 93 3.41 -18.17 14.67
C ALA A 93 3.47 -19.36 13.70
N LYS A 94 3.10 -20.55 14.16
CA LYS A 94 2.99 -21.76 13.35
C LYS A 94 1.96 -21.58 12.22
N ASP A 95 0.76 -21.06 12.53
CA ASP A 95 -0.29 -20.88 11.54
C ASP A 95 0.13 -19.94 10.41
N VAL A 96 0.79 -18.82 10.74
CA VAL A 96 1.29 -17.88 9.72
C VAL A 96 2.48 -18.45 8.97
N ALA A 97 3.42 -19.12 9.64
CA ALA A 97 4.61 -19.67 9.00
C ALA A 97 4.26 -20.77 8.00
N GLU A 98 3.47 -21.77 8.40
CA GLU A 98 3.02 -22.85 7.49
C GLU A 98 2.28 -22.28 6.28
N LYS A 99 1.43 -21.28 6.50
CA LYS A 99 0.67 -20.59 5.45
C LYS A 99 1.57 -19.82 4.50
N LEU A 100 2.59 -19.14 5.01
CA LEU A 100 3.58 -18.45 4.16
C LEU A 100 4.39 -19.45 3.35
N VAL A 101 4.81 -20.57 3.93
CA VAL A 101 5.51 -21.65 3.22
C VAL A 101 4.64 -22.20 2.09
N LEU A 102 3.36 -22.51 2.37
CA LEU A 102 2.41 -23.01 1.38
C LEU A 102 2.08 -22.00 0.26
N ARG A 103 2.08 -20.71 0.58
CA ARG A 103 1.78 -19.63 -0.39
C ARG A 103 2.98 -19.17 -1.19
N HIS A 104 4.19 -19.58 -0.80
CA HIS A 104 5.43 -19.26 -1.50
C HIS A 104 6.20 -20.52 -1.90
N PRO A 105 5.60 -21.45 -2.66
CA PRO A 105 6.32 -22.64 -3.11
C PRO A 105 7.52 -22.27 -3.99
N HIS A 106 7.52 -21.11 -4.64
CA HIS A 106 8.68 -20.58 -5.38
C HIS A 106 9.89 -20.27 -4.50
N VAL A 107 9.69 -19.97 -3.21
CA VAL A 107 10.78 -19.76 -2.25
C VAL A 107 11.15 -21.07 -1.55
N PHE A 108 10.15 -21.88 -1.16
CA PHE A 108 10.35 -23.01 -0.25
C PHE A 108 10.32 -24.39 -0.93
N ASP A 109 9.92 -24.47 -2.20
CA ASP A 109 9.94 -25.67 -3.05
C ASP A 109 10.29 -25.31 -4.52
N PRO A 110 11.50 -24.78 -4.76
CA PRO A 110 11.91 -24.27 -6.07
C PRO A 110 12.00 -25.37 -7.15
N GLU A 111 12.07 -26.64 -6.77
CA GLU A 111 12.11 -27.76 -7.72
C GLU A 111 10.75 -28.03 -8.38
N THR A 112 9.64 -27.70 -7.70
CA THR A 112 8.28 -27.92 -8.22
C THR A 112 7.59 -26.64 -8.70
N SER A 113 8.17 -25.47 -8.42
CA SER A 113 7.55 -24.17 -8.67
C SER A 113 8.38 -23.33 -9.65
N GLN A 114 7.99 -23.32 -10.93
CA GLN A 114 8.58 -22.49 -11.99
C GLN A 114 8.10 -21.02 -11.96
N ILE A 115 7.86 -20.46 -10.78
CA ILE A 115 7.40 -19.07 -10.64
C ILE A 115 8.64 -18.19 -10.43
N SER A 116 8.93 -17.32 -11.39
CA SER A 116 10.18 -16.55 -11.42
C SER A 116 9.98 -15.03 -11.31
N SER A 117 8.75 -14.56 -11.10
CA SER A 117 8.43 -13.13 -11.00
C SER A 117 7.40 -12.81 -9.91
N ALA A 118 7.51 -11.62 -9.32
CA ALA A 118 6.56 -11.11 -8.32
C ALA A 118 5.10 -11.10 -8.84
N ASP A 119 4.91 -10.88 -10.13
CA ASP A 119 3.58 -10.87 -10.74
C ASP A 119 2.96 -12.28 -10.82
N GLU A 120 3.77 -13.30 -11.08
CA GLU A 120 3.31 -14.69 -11.03
C GLU A 120 3.04 -15.13 -9.59
N VAL A 121 3.76 -14.59 -8.60
CA VAL A 121 3.43 -14.79 -7.18
C VAL A 121 2.06 -14.18 -6.86
N VAL A 122 1.77 -12.96 -7.31
CA VAL A 122 0.49 -12.28 -7.09
C VAL A 122 -0.66 -12.98 -7.84
N ALA A 123 -0.45 -13.39 -9.08
CA ALA A 123 -1.44 -14.12 -9.89
C ALA A 123 -1.78 -15.49 -9.27
N ASN A 124 -0.77 -16.19 -8.76
CA ASN A 124 -0.96 -17.48 -8.11
C ASN A 124 -1.36 -17.36 -6.64
N TRP A 125 -1.26 -16.18 -6.02
CA TRP A 125 -1.56 -15.93 -4.60
C TRP A 125 -2.95 -16.41 -4.20
N ASP A 126 -3.94 -16.16 -5.06
CA ASP A 126 -5.30 -16.59 -4.81
C ASP A 126 -5.50 -18.09 -5.05
N SER A 127 -4.81 -18.69 -6.02
CA SER A 127 -4.78 -20.14 -6.20
C SER A 127 -4.13 -20.86 -4.99
N PHE A 128 -3.10 -20.26 -4.40
CA PHE A 128 -2.46 -20.78 -3.19
C PHE A 128 -3.36 -20.65 -1.96
N LYS A 129 -4.16 -19.58 -1.87
CA LYS A 129 -5.20 -19.46 -0.84
C LYS A 129 -6.30 -20.52 -0.99
N GLU A 130 -6.67 -20.87 -2.21
CA GLU A 130 -7.65 -21.92 -2.46
C GLU A 130 -7.10 -23.30 -2.12
N LYS A 131 -5.87 -23.62 -2.58
CA LYS A 131 -5.16 -24.84 -2.18
C LYS A 131 -4.97 -24.95 -0.67
N GLU A 132 -4.66 -23.85 0.02
CA GLU A 132 -4.60 -23.80 1.49
C GLU A 132 -5.94 -24.21 2.13
N LYS A 133 -7.06 -23.69 1.63
CA LYS A 133 -8.40 -24.03 2.13
C LYS A 133 -8.75 -25.49 1.89
N GLU A 134 -8.36 -26.04 0.73
CA GLU A 134 -8.58 -27.44 0.37
C GLU A 134 -7.74 -28.39 1.23
N LEU A 135 -6.45 -28.10 1.43
CA LEU A 135 -5.52 -28.91 2.21
C LEU A 135 -5.89 -28.94 3.71
N ARG A 136 -6.41 -27.84 4.25
CA ARG A 136 -6.73 -27.72 5.68
C ARG A 136 -8.04 -28.40 6.11
N GLN A 137 -8.74 -29.11 5.22
CA GLN A 137 -10.00 -29.83 5.50
C GLN A 137 -11.01 -29.07 6.39
N LYS A 138 -11.03 -27.73 6.34
CA LYS A 138 -12.10 -26.97 6.98
C LYS A 138 -13.35 -27.32 6.19
N LYS A 139 -14.28 -28.05 6.84
CA LYS A 139 -15.57 -28.49 6.29
C LYS A 139 -16.07 -27.45 5.28
N LYS A 140 -16.36 -27.89 4.05
CA LYS A 140 -17.11 -27.12 3.06
C LYS A 140 -18.44 -26.69 3.66
N GLU A 141 -18.47 -25.60 4.41
CA GLU A 141 -19.59 -24.69 4.28
C GLU A 141 -19.38 -24.04 2.93
N VAL A 142 -20.23 -24.44 1.98
CA VAL A 142 -20.36 -23.74 0.71
C VAL A 142 -20.53 -22.26 1.07
N PRO A 143 -19.67 -21.36 0.58
CA PRO A 143 -19.85 -19.94 0.83
C PRO A 143 -21.26 -19.56 0.39
N LYS A 144 -22.14 -19.21 1.34
CA LYS A 144 -23.57 -18.90 1.10
C LYS A 144 -23.77 -17.72 0.13
N SER A 145 -22.71 -16.98 -0.19
CA SER A 145 -22.72 -15.83 -1.08
C SER A 145 -21.30 -15.59 -1.64
N LEU A 146 -21.23 -15.05 -2.86
CA LEU A 146 -19.99 -14.62 -3.53
C LEU A 146 -19.11 -13.72 -2.65
N LEU A 147 -19.73 -12.93 -1.79
CA LEU A 147 -19.05 -11.95 -0.94
C LEU A 147 -18.58 -12.52 0.40
N SER A 148 -18.98 -13.74 0.76
CA SER A 148 -18.69 -14.35 2.06
C SER A 148 -17.19 -14.40 2.39
N GLY A 149 -16.83 -14.02 3.63
CA GLY A 149 -15.46 -13.92 4.11
C GLY A 149 -14.80 -12.55 3.94
N VAL A 150 -15.56 -11.48 3.70
CA VAL A 150 -15.12 -10.12 4.05
C VAL A 150 -15.58 -9.87 5.49
N PRO A 151 -14.66 -9.63 6.46
CA PRO A 151 -15.04 -9.35 7.83
C PRO A 151 -15.96 -8.13 7.94
N GLU A 152 -17.00 -8.24 8.77
CA GLU A 152 -17.91 -7.10 9.02
C GLU A 152 -17.22 -5.95 9.75
N THR A 153 -16.11 -6.22 10.44
CA THR A 153 -15.33 -5.24 11.20
C THR A 153 -14.41 -4.38 10.33
N PHE A 154 -14.29 -4.64 9.03
CA PHE A 154 -13.47 -3.80 8.16
C PHE A 154 -14.07 -2.40 7.98
N PRO A 155 -13.23 -1.35 7.96
CA PRO A 155 -13.64 0.00 7.56
C PRO A 155 -14.34 -0.01 6.20
N SER A 156 -15.29 0.91 6.01
CA SER A 156 -16.19 0.89 4.85
C SER A 156 -15.46 0.94 3.50
N LEU A 157 -14.38 1.71 3.37
CA LEU A 157 -13.61 1.81 2.12
C LEU A 157 -12.85 0.50 1.83
N LEU A 158 -12.16 -0.05 2.83
CA LEU A 158 -11.50 -1.35 2.72
C LEU A 158 -12.53 -2.46 2.41
N LYS A 159 -13.69 -2.44 3.05
CA LYS A 159 -14.78 -3.40 2.83
C LYS A 159 -15.29 -3.31 1.39
N ALA A 160 -15.55 -2.11 0.87
CA ALA A 160 -15.93 -1.86 -0.52
C ALA A 160 -14.87 -2.39 -1.50
N GLU A 161 -13.59 -2.10 -1.25
CA GLU A 161 -12.48 -2.59 -2.08
C GLU A 161 -12.45 -4.13 -2.12
N LYS A 162 -12.66 -4.81 -0.97
CA LYS A 162 -12.72 -6.28 -0.92
C LYS A 162 -13.94 -6.85 -1.63
N PHE A 163 -15.11 -6.23 -1.51
CA PHE A 163 -16.30 -6.66 -2.24
C PHE A 163 -16.11 -6.55 -3.74
N GLN A 164 -15.59 -5.42 -4.23
CA GLN A 164 -15.33 -5.21 -5.64
C GLN A 164 -14.24 -6.16 -6.17
N LYS A 165 -13.17 -6.42 -5.41
CA LYS A 165 -12.15 -7.43 -5.77
C LYS A 165 -12.76 -8.83 -5.90
N LYS A 166 -13.74 -9.19 -5.08
CA LYS A 166 -14.44 -10.49 -5.19
C LYS A 166 -15.41 -10.52 -6.37
N ALA A 167 -16.16 -9.45 -6.59
CA ALA A 167 -17.05 -9.33 -7.74
C ALA A 167 -16.28 -9.44 -9.05
N ALA A 168 -15.14 -8.75 -9.16
CA ALA A 168 -14.27 -8.79 -10.31
C ALA A 168 -13.74 -10.20 -10.62
N LYS A 169 -13.39 -10.97 -9.58
CA LYS A 169 -12.98 -12.37 -9.73
C LYS A 169 -14.07 -13.28 -10.29
N ALA A 170 -15.33 -12.96 -10.03
CA ALA A 170 -16.47 -13.68 -10.62
C ALA A 170 -16.78 -13.23 -12.06
N GLY A 171 -15.97 -12.34 -12.64
CA GLY A 171 -16.20 -11.76 -13.95
C GLY A 171 -17.11 -10.54 -13.94
N PHE A 172 -17.48 -10.01 -12.76
CA PHE A 172 -18.26 -8.79 -12.63
C PHE A 172 -17.31 -7.59 -12.41
N ASP A 173 -16.70 -7.13 -13.49
CA ASP A 173 -15.84 -5.94 -13.53
C ASP A 173 -15.94 -5.24 -14.89
N TRP A 174 -15.53 -3.97 -14.95
CA TRP A 174 -15.44 -3.22 -16.20
C TRP A 174 -14.20 -3.62 -17.00
N GLU A 175 -14.34 -3.76 -18.33
CA GLU A 175 -13.25 -4.22 -19.21
C GLU A 175 -12.08 -3.23 -19.31
N ASN A 176 -12.38 -1.92 -19.25
CA ASN A 176 -11.40 -0.85 -19.40
C ASN A 176 -11.60 0.24 -18.31
N ILE A 177 -10.65 1.17 -18.20
CA ILE A 177 -10.74 2.24 -17.19
C ILE A 177 -11.80 3.29 -17.57
N GLN A 178 -12.02 3.46 -18.87
CA GLN A 178 -12.98 4.42 -19.42
C GLN A 178 -14.40 4.15 -18.91
N GLY A 179 -14.84 2.89 -18.86
CA GLY A 179 -16.16 2.54 -18.31
C GLY A 179 -16.32 2.90 -16.83
N VAL A 180 -15.22 2.94 -16.06
CA VAL A 180 -15.24 3.39 -14.66
C VAL A 180 -15.26 4.92 -14.57
N GLU A 181 -14.57 5.63 -15.48
CA GLU A 181 -14.61 7.10 -15.57
C GLU A 181 -16.00 7.61 -15.99
N GLU A 182 -16.62 6.93 -16.94
CA GLU A 182 -18.00 7.20 -17.37
C GLU A 182 -18.96 6.99 -16.20
N LYS A 183 -18.84 5.87 -15.47
CA LYS A 183 -19.66 5.61 -14.28
C LYS A 183 -19.40 6.63 -13.17
N LEU A 184 -18.15 7.03 -12.92
CA LEU A 184 -17.84 8.08 -11.93
C LEU A 184 -18.52 9.40 -12.27
N THR A 185 -18.58 9.75 -13.56
CA THR A 185 -19.25 10.96 -14.04
C THR A 185 -20.76 10.84 -13.89
N GLU A 186 -21.33 9.66 -14.16
CA GLU A 186 -22.75 9.34 -13.94
C GLU A 186 -23.14 9.52 -12.46
N GLU A 187 -22.46 8.82 -11.54
CA GLU A 187 -22.74 8.89 -10.09
C GLU A 187 -22.60 10.32 -9.54
N LEU A 188 -21.60 11.07 -10.02
CA LEU A 188 -21.44 12.48 -9.64
C LEU A 188 -22.62 13.32 -10.11
N ASN A 189 -23.13 13.08 -11.31
CA ASN A 189 -24.28 13.81 -11.84
C ASN A 189 -25.57 13.44 -11.13
N GLU A 190 -25.76 12.17 -10.76
CA GLU A 190 -26.92 11.69 -9.99
C GLU A 190 -26.94 12.31 -8.59
N PHE A 191 -25.82 12.29 -7.87
CA PHE A 191 -25.66 12.98 -6.58
C PHE A 191 -25.96 14.49 -6.68
N LEU A 192 -25.40 15.16 -7.70
CA LEU A 192 -25.65 16.60 -7.90
C LEU A 192 -27.09 16.91 -8.32
N ALA A 193 -27.77 15.98 -9.00
CA ALA A 193 -29.17 16.14 -9.38
C ALA A 193 -30.08 16.05 -8.15
N GLU A 194 -29.85 15.08 -7.26
CA GLU A 194 -30.62 14.94 -6.02
C GLU A 194 -30.36 16.10 -5.03
N LEU A 195 -29.17 16.71 -5.05
CA LEU A 195 -28.90 17.94 -4.30
C LEU A 195 -29.64 19.17 -4.86
N LYS A 196 -29.84 19.24 -6.18
CA LYS A 196 -30.48 20.38 -6.85
C LYS A 196 -31.99 20.23 -6.98
N SER A 197 -32.52 19.03 -6.78
CA SER A 197 -33.95 18.72 -6.91
C SER A 197 -34.80 19.31 -5.78
N VAL A 198 -34.16 19.78 -4.69
CA VAL A 198 -34.81 20.33 -3.50
C VAL A 198 -34.21 21.67 -3.08
N GLU A 199 -35.06 22.57 -2.56
CA GLU A 199 -34.61 23.84 -1.96
C GLU A 199 -33.97 23.63 -0.57
N ASP A 200 -34.42 22.62 0.17
CA ASP A 200 -33.86 22.20 1.45
C ASP A 200 -33.38 20.73 1.35
N PRO A 201 -32.05 20.49 1.36
CA PRO A 201 -31.47 19.14 1.31
C PRO A 201 -31.99 18.19 2.40
N SER A 202 -32.45 18.71 3.55
CA SER A 202 -32.99 17.88 4.64
C SER A 202 -34.25 17.12 4.23
N SER A 203 -35.00 17.62 3.23
CA SER A 203 -36.22 16.99 2.72
C SER A 203 -35.96 15.75 1.85
N ASN A 204 -34.71 15.54 1.40
CA ASN A 204 -34.31 14.44 0.51
C ASN A 204 -33.03 13.72 1.00
N GLN A 205 -32.74 13.82 2.29
CA GLN A 205 -31.46 13.40 2.86
C GLN A 205 -31.11 11.94 2.62
N VAL A 206 -32.10 11.04 2.65
CA VAL A 206 -31.89 9.60 2.43
C VAL A 206 -31.38 9.31 1.01
N ARG A 207 -31.97 9.95 0.00
CA ARG A 207 -31.53 9.78 -1.39
C ARG A 207 -30.17 10.40 -1.63
N ILE A 208 -29.93 11.59 -1.07
CA ILE A 208 -28.63 12.26 -1.15
C ILE A 208 -27.53 11.38 -0.53
N GLU A 209 -27.82 10.70 0.58
CA GLU A 209 -26.90 9.76 1.23
C GLU A 209 -26.66 8.50 0.41
N GLU A 210 -27.71 7.95 -0.24
CA GLU A 210 -27.61 6.80 -1.15
C GLU A 210 -26.68 7.12 -2.33
N GLU A 211 -26.94 8.21 -3.05
CA GLU A 211 -26.13 8.65 -4.20
C GLU A 211 -24.69 9.00 -3.79
N LEU A 212 -24.50 9.60 -2.61
CA LEU A 212 -23.15 9.82 -2.06
C LEU A 212 -22.42 8.49 -1.80
N GLY A 213 -23.15 7.48 -1.31
CA GLY A 213 -22.64 6.13 -1.11
C GLY A 213 -22.15 5.51 -2.40
N ASP A 214 -22.94 5.59 -3.47
CA ASP A 214 -22.60 5.04 -4.78
C ASP A 214 -21.44 5.79 -5.47
N LEU A 215 -21.39 7.11 -5.30
CA LEU A 215 -20.23 7.92 -5.71
C LEU A 215 -18.94 7.48 -4.99
N LEU A 216 -18.98 7.32 -3.66
CA LEU A 216 -17.84 6.85 -2.89
C LEU A 216 -17.44 5.43 -3.30
N PHE A 217 -18.41 4.54 -3.52
CA PHE A 217 -18.18 3.17 -3.97
C PHE A 217 -17.48 3.14 -5.34
N THR A 218 -17.90 4.00 -6.27
CA THR A 218 -17.28 4.12 -7.60
C THR A 218 -15.87 4.70 -7.54
N ILE A 219 -15.60 5.66 -6.65
CA ILE A 219 -14.24 6.15 -6.37
C ILE A 219 -13.34 5.01 -5.85
N VAL A 220 -13.85 4.14 -4.97
CA VAL A 220 -13.11 2.95 -4.52
C VAL A 220 -12.80 2.00 -5.68
N ASN A 221 -13.71 1.86 -6.65
CA ASN A 221 -13.47 1.01 -7.82
C ASN A 221 -12.36 1.56 -8.70
N LEU A 222 -12.38 2.87 -8.97
CA LEU A 222 -11.33 3.54 -9.72
C LEU A 222 -9.97 3.38 -9.03
N ALA A 223 -9.90 3.64 -7.72
CA ALA A 223 -8.68 3.46 -6.95
C ALA A 223 -8.16 2.02 -7.03
N ARG A 224 -9.03 1.01 -6.87
CA ARG A 224 -8.68 -0.41 -7.01
C ARG A 224 -8.09 -0.73 -8.39
N ARG A 225 -8.67 -0.19 -9.47
CA ARG A 225 -8.19 -0.40 -10.86
C ARG A 225 -6.82 0.21 -11.10
N LEU A 226 -6.51 1.31 -10.41
CA LEU A 226 -5.21 1.97 -10.41
C LEU A 226 -4.19 1.31 -9.47
N GLY A 227 -4.57 0.25 -8.74
CA GLY A 227 -3.70 -0.38 -7.73
C GLY A 227 -3.53 0.45 -6.45
N ILE A 228 -4.41 1.43 -6.22
CA ILE A 228 -4.37 2.34 -5.09
C ILE A 228 -5.33 1.84 -3.99
N SER A 229 -4.82 1.74 -2.75
CA SER A 229 -5.65 1.53 -1.56
C SER A 229 -6.42 2.81 -1.23
N SER A 230 -7.76 2.77 -1.31
CA SER A 230 -8.62 3.91 -0.99
C SER A 230 -8.50 4.35 0.46
N GLU A 231 -8.39 3.39 1.38
CA GLU A 231 -8.19 3.64 2.81
C GLU A 231 -6.89 4.43 3.03
N SER A 232 -5.78 3.93 2.49
CA SER A 232 -4.48 4.58 2.64
C SER A 232 -4.41 5.95 1.97
N ALA A 233 -5.10 6.11 0.83
CA ALA A 233 -5.19 7.40 0.14
C ALA A 233 -5.91 8.44 1.01
N LEU A 234 -7.02 8.05 1.65
CA LEU A 234 -7.77 8.93 2.56
C LEU A 234 -6.99 9.23 3.85
N THR A 235 -6.31 8.23 4.43
CA THR A 235 -5.42 8.44 5.60
C THR A 235 -4.38 9.52 5.31
N ARG A 236 -3.71 9.46 4.14
CA ARG A 236 -2.75 10.49 3.73
C ARG A 236 -3.39 11.87 3.50
N ALA A 237 -4.62 11.91 2.98
CA ALA A 237 -5.34 13.16 2.81
C ALA A 237 -5.70 13.81 4.15
N ASN A 238 -6.13 13.01 5.13
CA ASN A 238 -6.44 13.45 6.49
C ASN A 238 -5.19 13.98 7.20
N ALA A 239 -4.07 13.26 7.13
CA ALA A 239 -2.79 13.70 7.69
C ALA A 239 -2.35 15.05 7.09
N LYS A 240 -2.48 15.22 5.77
CA LYS A 240 -2.19 16.48 5.09
C LYS A 240 -3.08 17.63 5.56
N PHE A 241 -4.38 17.37 5.75
CA PHE A 241 -5.32 18.36 6.28
C PHE A 241 -4.92 18.78 7.70
N LYS A 242 -4.69 17.81 8.61
CA LYS A 242 -4.24 18.03 9.99
C LYS A 242 -2.99 18.91 10.03
N ASN A 243 -1.94 18.51 9.30
CA ASN A 243 -0.67 19.25 9.28
C ASN A 243 -0.82 20.69 8.77
N ARG A 244 -1.79 20.96 7.87
CA ARG A 244 -2.06 22.33 7.39
C ARG A 244 -2.76 23.18 8.42
N ILE A 245 -3.74 22.61 9.11
CA ILE A 245 -4.43 23.31 10.20
C ILE A 245 -3.43 23.63 11.32
N GLU A 246 -2.62 22.66 11.74
CA GLU A 246 -1.57 22.88 12.76
C GLU A 246 -0.56 23.97 12.36
N TYR A 247 -0.20 24.04 11.06
CA TYR A 247 0.64 25.12 10.55
C TYR A 247 -0.02 26.50 10.69
N ILE A 248 -1.31 26.60 10.32
CA ILE A 248 -2.09 27.84 10.42
C ILE A 248 -2.20 28.25 11.88
N GLU A 249 -2.54 27.31 12.77
CA GLU A 249 -2.63 27.55 14.21
C GLU A 249 -1.30 28.07 14.77
N ALA A 250 -0.19 27.39 14.49
CA ALA A 250 1.13 27.82 14.94
C ALA A 250 1.51 29.23 14.46
N LYS A 251 1.14 29.60 13.22
CA LYS A 251 1.34 30.94 12.67
C LYS A 251 0.51 32.00 13.38
N LEU A 252 -0.76 31.71 13.63
CA LEU A 252 -1.67 32.62 14.32
C LEU A 252 -1.25 32.81 15.79
N THR A 253 -0.85 31.74 16.48
CA THR A 253 -0.33 31.79 17.86
C THR A 253 0.91 32.68 17.95
N ARG A 254 1.85 32.59 16.98
CA ARG A 254 3.05 33.46 16.95
C ARG A 254 2.74 34.95 16.76
N SER A 255 1.54 35.26 16.29
CA SER A 255 1.07 36.64 16.07
C SER A 255 0.00 37.05 17.10
N ASP A 256 -0.15 36.30 18.20
CA ASP A 256 -1.16 36.52 19.26
C ASP A 256 -2.61 36.62 18.73
N ARG A 257 -2.92 35.82 17.69
CA ARG A 257 -4.24 35.78 17.05
C ARG A 257 -4.91 34.42 17.20
N LYS A 258 -6.25 34.44 17.17
CA LYS A 258 -7.07 33.23 17.25
C LYS A 258 -7.63 32.84 15.89
N PHE A 259 -7.72 31.54 15.67
CA PHE A 259 -8.29 30.95 14.44
C PHE A 259 -9.73 31.42 14.20
N SER A 260 -10.58 31.37 15.23
CA SER A 260 -12.00 31.75 15.16
C SER A 260 -12.26 33.23 14.86
N GLU A 261 -11.26 34.08 15.09
CA GLU A 261 -11.35 35.54 14.91
C GLU A 261 -10.65 35.99 13.61
N THR A 262 -10.14 35.04 12.81
CA THR A 262 -9.40 35.32 11.57
C THR A 262 -10.32 35.19 10.36
N PRO A 263 -10.38 36.20 9.47
CA PRO A 263 -11.20 36.13 8.25
C PRO A 263 -10.82 34.95 7.35
N LEU A 264 -11.82 34.34 6.69
CA LEU A 264 -11.60 33.18 5.81
C LEU A 264 -10.58 33.47 4.70
N SER A 265 -10.59 34.67 4.12
CA SER A 265 -9.61 35.06 3.09
C SER A 265 -8.16 35.01 3.59
N GLU A 266 -7.95 35.27 4.87
CA GLU A 266 -6.64 35.20 5.49
C GLU A 266 -6.27 33.76 5.88
N LEU A 267 -7.24 32.99 6.39
CA LEU A 267 -7.07 31.55 6.60
C LEU A 267 -6.73 30.83 5.28
N ASP A 268 -7.36 31.21 4.16
CA ASP A 268 -7.06 30.71 2.82
C ASP A 268 -5.64 31.09 2.37
N SER A 269 -5.19 32.30 2.71
CA SER A 269 -3.80 32.71 2.45
C SER A 269 -2.80 31.88 3.26
N LEU A 270 -3.07 31.67 4.55
CA LEU A 270 -2.24 30.82 5.42
C LEU A 270 -2.30 29.34 5.02
N TRP A 271 -3.44 28.88 4.50
CA TRP A 271 -3.61 27.55 3.93
C TRP A 271 -2.79 27.37 2.66
N ASN A 272 -2.80 28.35 1.76
CA ASN A 272 -1.95 28.34 0.58
C ASN A 272 -0.46 28.45 0.96
N GLU A 273 -0.13 29.21 2.01
CA GLU A 273 1.22 29.22 2.58
C GLU A 273 1.61 27.85 3.14
N ALA A 274 0.73 27.19 3.90
CA ALA A 274 0.92 25.83 4.42
C ALA A 274 1.08 24.81 3.30
N LYS A 275 0.26 24.92 2.25
CA LYS A 275 0.37 24.10 1.04
C LYS A 275 1.72 24.35 0.37
N ASN A 276 2.20 25.59 0.30
CA ASN A 276 3.49 25.94 -0.28
C ASN A 276 4.69 25.55 0.60
N SER A 277 4.56 25.57 1.92
CA SER A 277 5.60 25.15 2.87
C SER A 277 5.71 23.63 2.97
N GLN A 278 4.58 22.92 2.88
CA GLN A 278 4.53 21.47 2.70
C GLN A 278 4.92 21.06 1.28
N ASN A 279 4.63 21.88 0.28
CA ASN A 279 5.20 21.71 -1.06
C ASN A 279 6.71 21.94 -1.04
N LYS A 280 7.26 22.71 -0.09
CA LYS A 280 8.72 22.84 0.09
C LYS A 280 9.40 21.61 0.70
N ALA A 281 8.65 20.56 1.04
CA ALA A 281 9.14 19.18 1.15
C ALA A 281 7.99 18.20 0.82
N PRO A 282 7.84 17.72 -0.44
CA PRO A 282 8.90 17.34 -1.37
C PRO A 282 8.78 18.06 -2.72
N LEU A 283 9.44 19.20 -2.88
CA LEU A 283 9.79 19.74 -4.22
C LEU A 283 11.29 19.84 -4.43
N SER A 284 12.14 19.98 -3.40
CA SER A 284 13.60 19.95 -3.61
C SER A 284 14.11 18.55 -3.96
N ILE A 285 13.64 17.51 -3.27
CA ILE A 285 13.96 16.11 -3.59
C ILE A 285 13.31 15.73 -4.92
N LEU A 286 12.08 16.17 -5.18
CA LEU A 286 11.37 15.90 -6.42
C LEU A 286 12.06 16.58 -7.61
N GLU A 287 12.44 17.86 -7.51
CA GLU A 287 13.27 18.56 -8.51
C GLU A 287 14.64 17.90 -8.67
N GLN A 288 15.26 17.41 -7.59
CA GLN A 288 16.53 16.68 -7.65
C GLN A 288 16.38 15.31 -8.34
N LYS A 289 15.31 14.57 -8.05
CA LYS A 289 14.99 13.29 -8.69
C LYS A 289 14.63 13.51 -10.15
N GLU A 290 13.80 14.50 -10.49
CA GLU A 290 13.48 14.89 -11.86
C GLU A 290 14.73 15.32 -12.63
N LYS A 291 15.64 16.06 -11.99
CA LYS A 291 16.93 16.43 -12.57
C LYS A 291 17.81 15.21 -12.82
N SER A 292 17.97 14.32 -11.83
CA SER A 292 18.72 13.06 -11.99
C SER A 292 18.15 12.16 -13.08
N VAL A 293 16.83 12.04 -13.16
CA VAL A 293 16.14 11.28 -14.21
C VAL A 293 16.36 11.95 -15.58
N SER A 294 16.27 13.28 -15.65
CA SER A 294 16.52 14.04 -16.89
C SER A 294 17.97 13.93 -17.38
N ASP A 295 18.92 13.96 -16.44
CA ASP A 295 20.35 13.78 -16.72
C ASP A 295 20.63 12.34 -17.19
N LEU A 296 19.97 11.34 -16.60
CA LEU A 296 20.02 9.96 -17.07
C LEU A 296 19.43 9.81 -18.49
N ILE A 297 18.25 10.37 -18.76
CA ILE A 297 17.65 10.36 -20.11
C ILE A 297 18.63 10.97 -21.12
N ARG A 298 19.26 12.10 -20.78
CA ARG A 298 20.26 12.74 -21.64
C ARG A 298 21.47 11.84 -21.86
N GLY A 299 21.97 11.16 -20.83
CA GLY A 299 23.06 10.19 -20.93
C GLY A 299 22.72 9.01 -21.84
N LEU A 300 21.55 8.40 -21.62
CA LEU A 300 21.06 7.26 -22.39
C LEU A 300 20.78 7.61 -23.85
N SER A 301 20.50 8.88 -24.18
CA SER A 301 20.33 9.31 -25.58
C SER A 301 21.57 9.10 -26.47
N SER A 302 22.76 8.91 -25.87
CA SER A 302 23.99 8.55 -26.60
C SER A 302 24.08 7.06 -26.96
N TYR A 303 23.27 6.22 -26.31
CA TYR A 303 23.26 4.76 -26.45
C TYR A 303 22.02 4.24 -27.19
N PHE A 304 20.88 4.94 -27.07
CA PHE A 304 19.62 4.54 -27.67
C PHE A 304 19.16 5.50 -28.78
N ILE A 305 18.74 4.93 -29.91
CA ILE A 305 17.93 5.64 -30.90
C ILE A 305 16.46 5.41 -30.53
N TRP A 306 15.84 6.42 -29.92
CA TRP A 306 14.49 6.32 -29.37
C TRP A 306 13.59 7.51 -29.75
N LYS A 307 12.29 7.39 -29.52
CA LYS A 307 11.30 8.45 -29.73
C LYS A 307 10.43 8.63 -28.49
N GLU A 308 10.31 9.86 -28.00
CA GLU A 308 9.37 10.20 -26.91
C GLU A 308 7.92 10.08 -27.41
N VAL A 309 7.07 9.40 -26.65
CA VAL A 309 5.65 9.14 -26.95
C VAL A 309 4.70 9.60 -25.84
N SER A 310 5.21 10.21 -24.77
CA SER A 310 4.42 10.82 -23.69
C SER A 310 3.85 12.18 -24.10
N GLU A 311 2.60 12.47 -23.69
CA GLU A 311 1.90 13.75 -23.93
C GLU A 311 1.98 14.72 -22.73
N SER A 312 2.41 14.25 -21.56
CA SER A 312 2.61 15.01 -20.32
C SER A 312 4.09 15.18 -19.97
N ASP A 313 4.41 16.14 -19.08
CA ASP A 313 5.80 16.39 -18.63
C ASP A 313 6.44 15.18 -17.94
N TRP A 314 5.65 14.45 -17.13
CA TRP A 314 6.00 13.16 -16.53
C TRP A 314 4.77 12.23 -16.50
N PRO A 315 4.94 10.89 -16.48
CA PRO A 315 6.18 10.17 -16.75
C PRO A 315 6.58 10.27 -18.24
N LYS A 316 7.88 10.33 -18.52
CA LYS A 316 8.40 10.38 -19.90
C LYS A 316 8.54 8.97 -20.46
N THR A 317 7.94 8.71 -21.62
CA THR A 317 7.99 7.39 -22.26
C THR A 317 8.74 7.45 -23.58
N PHE A 318 9.74 6.60 -23.75
CA PHE A 318 10.56 6.50 -24.96
C PHE A 318 10.45 5.12 -25.60
N GLU A 319 10.11 5.07 -26.88
CA GLU A 319 10.10 3.86 -27.69
C GLU A 319 11.42 3.69 -28.44
N PHE A 320 12.00 2.49 -28.41
CA PHE A 320 13.22 2.14 -29.16
C PHE A 320 13.12 0.74 -29.78
N VAL A 321 13.98 0.48 -30.76
CA VAL A 321 14.06 -0.83 -31.44
C VAL A 321 15.35 -1.52 -31.07
N TRP A 322 15.25 -2.79 -30.66
CA TRP A 322 16.40 -3.66 -30.42
C TRP A 322 16.19 -5.01 -31.08
N LYS A 323 17.13 -5.45 -31.92
CA LYS A 323 17.07 -6.70 -32.70
C LYS A 323 15.70 -6.94 -33.38
N SER A 324 15.17 -5.90 -34.03
CA SER A 324 13.90 -5.91 -34.78
C SER A 324 12.62 -6.00 -33.94
N GLU A 325 12.71 -5.78 -32.63
CA GLU A 325 11.55 -5.66 -31.75
C GLU A 325 11.50 -4.31 -31.05
N GLN A 326 10.28 -3.85 -30.77
CA GLN A 326 10.02 -2.57 -30.13
C GLN A 326 9.91 -2.71 -28.62
N TYR A 327 10.56 -1.79 -27.90
CA TYR A 327 10.55 -1.69 -26.44
C TYR A 327 10.25 -0.26 -26.01
N LYS A 328 9.75 -0.11 -24.79
CA LYS A 328 9.42 1.17 -24.14
C LYS A 328 10.24 1.32 -22.87
N LEU A 329 10.82 2.49 -22.67
CA LEU A 329 11.36 2.92 -21.39
C LEU A 329 10.45 4.01 -20.82
N VAL A 330 9.91 3.78 -19.63
CA VAL A 330 9.08 4.73 -18.89
C VAL A 330 9.91 5.28 -17.73
N PHE A 331 10.12 6.59 -17.72
CA PHE A 331 10.85 7.31 -16.69
C PHE A 331 9.87 8.11 -15.84
N SER A 332 9.87 7.85 -14.53
CA SER A 332 9.07 8.61 -13.57
C SER A 332 9.86 9.81 -13.03
N GLY A 333 9.19 10.96 -12.88
CA GLY A 333 9.75 12.13 -12.18
C GLY A 333 10.05 11.85 -10.70
N LEU A 334 9.54 10.73 -10.16
CA LEU A 334 9.79 10.27 -8.80
C LEU A 334 11.05 9.39 -8.67
N GLY A 335 11.84 9.24 -9.73
CA GLY A 335 13.10 8.48 -9.70
C GLY A 335 12.92 6.99 -9.96
N SER A 336 12.16 6.61 -10.98
CA SER A 336 12.11 5.21 -11.44
C SER A 336 12.24 5.07 -12.96
N VAL A 337 12.80 3.94 -13.40
CA VAL A 337 12.92 3.56 -14.81
C VAL A 337 12.32 2.19 -15.00
N THR A 338 11.43 2.07 -15.97
CA THR A 338 10.72 0.82 -16.27
C THR A 338 10.92 0.46 -17.73
N LEU A 339 11.41 -0.75 -18.02
CA LEU A 339 11.54 -1.28 -19.37
C LEU A 339 10.36 -2.21 -19.68
N ILE A 340 9.68 -2.03 -20.81
CA ILE A 340 8.45 -2.76 -21.16
C ILE A 340 8.55 -3.20 -22.64
N PRO A 341 8.12 -4.42 -23.02
CA PRO A 341 8.01 -4.81 -24.42
C PRO A 341 6.79 -4.15 -25.08
N SER A 342 6.91 -3.71 -26.33
CA SER A 342 5.79 -3.06 -27.05
C SER A 342 4.77 -4.06 -27.57
N SER A 343 5.18 -5.31 -27.78
CA SER A 343 4.31 -6.42 -28.16
C SER A 343 4.64 -7.61 -27.27
N ASP A 344 3.69 -8.03 -26.44
CA ASP A 344 3.80 -9.24 -25.64
C ASP A 344 3.15 -10.44 -26.38
N PRO A 345 3.90 -11.51 -26.70
CA PRO A 345 3.37 -12.72 -27.32
C PRO A 345 2.33 -13.47 -26.46
N TRP A 346 2.28 -13.23 -25.15
CA TRP A 346 1.44 -13.96 -24.19
C TRP A 346 0.10 -13.28 -23.86
N GLY A 347 -0.19 -12.14 -24.49
CA GLY A 347 -1.43 -11.38 -24.26
C GLY A 347 -1.49 -10.67 -22.90
N ARG A 348 -0.39 -10.63 -22.14
CA ARG A 348 -0.22 -9.85 -20.90
C ARG A 348 0.18 -8.43 -21.31
N LYS A 349 -0.79 -7.53 -21.46
CA LYS A 349 -0.52 -6.11 -21.77
C LYS A 349 0.46 -5.50 -20.74
N GLY A 350 1.71 -5.28 -21.15
CA GLY A 350 2.61 -4.29 -20.54
C GLY A 350 3.33 -4.65 -19.24
N GLN A 351 3.70 -5.92 -19.00
CA GLN A 351 4.57 -6.25 -17.87
C GLN A 351 6.00 -5.72 -18.06
N PRO A 352 6.60 -5.13 -17.02
CA PRO A 352 7.95 -4.60 -17.12
C PRO A 352 8.99 -5.73 -17.15
N ILE A 353 9.85 -5.72 -18.17
CA ILE A 353 11.05 -6.57 -18.27
C ILE A 353 12.03 -6.26 -17.14
N PHE A 354 12.09 -5.00 -16.73
CA PHE A 354 13.08 -4.51 -15.79
C PHE A 354 12.63 -3.21 -15.13
N TYR A 355 13.08 -2.99 -13.90
CA TYR A 355 12.70 -1.85 -13.08
C TYR A 355 13.90 -1.37 -12.25
N LEU A 356 14.16 -0.06 -12.29
CA LEU A 356 15.15 0.62 -11.43
C LEU A 356 14.49 1.68 -10.58
N ASN A 357 14.97 1.81 -9.36
CA ASN A 357 14.71 2.94 -8.48
C ASN A 357 15.98 3.76 -8.30
N LEU A 358 15.83 5.08 -8.25
CA LEU A 358 16.88 5.98 -7.82
C LEU A 358 17.00 5.93 -6.30
N SER A 359 18.23 5.81 -5.79
CA SER A 359 18.55 5.80 -4.37
C SER A 359 18.08 7.09 -3.69
N GLU A 360 17.63 6.95 -2.44
CA GLU A 360 17.25 8.10 -1.60
C GLU A 360 18.48 8.80 -1.01
N GLU A 361 19.62 8.11 -0.94
CA GLU A 361 20.87 8.62 -0.36
C GLU A 361 21.87 9.16 -1.40
N ASP A 362 21.89 8.57 -2.61
CA ASP A 362 22.82 8.95 -3.69
C ASP A 362 22.05 9.25 -5.00
N PRO A 363 21.97 10.51 -5.46
CA PRO A 363 21.19 10.92 -6.62
C PRO A 363 21.73 10.40 -7.96
N ASN A 364 22.85 9.65 -7.96
CA ASN A 364 23.43 9.01 -9.15
C ASN A 364 23.39 7.47 -9.08
N GLN A 365 22.91 6.90 -7.98
CA GLN A 365 22.85 5.46 -7.77
C GLN A 365 21.45 4.94 -8.03
N TRP A 366 21.35 3.94 -8.88
CA TRP A 366 20.11 3.24 -9.21
C TRP A 366 20.17 1.82 -8.69
N SER A 367 19.05 1.24 -8.27
CA SER A 367 18.99 -0.14 -7.82
C SER A 367 17.85 -0.91 -8.48
N ASP A 368 18.09 -2.18 -8.78
CA ASP A 368 17.04 -3.10 -9.20
C ASP A 368 16.32 -3.72 -8.00
N LEU A 369 15.26 -4.47 -8.28
CA LEU A 369 14.49 -5.19 -7.24
C LEU A 369 15.28 -6.31 -6.54
N SER A 370 16.43 -6.70 -7.09
CA SER A 370 17.33 -7.71 -6.51
C SER A 370 18.41 -7.08 -5.62
N GLY A 371 18.43 -5.75 -5.49
CA GLY A 371 19.42 -5.01 -4.69
C GLY A 371 20.75 -4.75 -5.41
N ASN A 372 20.88 -5.07 -6.70
CA ASN A 372 22.05 -4.68 -7.47
C ASN A 372 22.02 -3.19 -7.74
N THR A 373 23.16 -2.53 -7.65
CA THR A 373 23.25 -1.07 -7.81
C THR A 373 24.05 -0.69 -9.04
N TYR A 374 23.63 0.38 -9.71
CA TYR A 374 24.19 0.88 -10.96
C TYR A 374 24.43 2.38 -10.88
N LYS A 375 25.53 2.85 -11.46
CA LYS A 375 25.91 4.26 -11.47
C LYS A 375 26.10 4.76 -12.90
N GLY A 376 25.30 5.76 -13.25
CA GLY A 376 25.40 6.45 -14.54
C GLY A 376 24.81 5.67 -15.73
N PRO A 377 24.77 6.31 -16.91
CA PRO A 377 24.11 5.77 -18.10
C PRO A 377 24.79 4.53 -18.69
N ASP A 378 26.11 4.40 -18.51
CA ASP A 378 26.92 3.32 -19.10
C ASP A 378 26.56 1.96 -18.49
N GLU A 379 26.41 1.89 -17.17
CA GLU A 379 25.99 0.66 -16.49
C GLU A 379 24.50 0.36 -16.74
N ILE A 380 23.66 1.40 -16.75
CA ILE A 380 22.22 1.26 -16.93
C ILE A 380 21.87 0.75 -18.34
N GLN A 381 22.57 1.20 -19.39
CA GLN A 381 22.33 0.67 -20.74
C GLN A 381 22.72 -0.81 -20.87
N GLU A 382 23.81 -1.24 -20.23
CA GLU A 382 24.24 -2.64 -20.26
C GLU A 382 23.18 -3.53 -19.61
N VAL A 383 22.63 -3.08 -18.48
CA VAL A 383 21.58 -3.80 -17.75
C VAL A 383 20.29 -3.84 -18.56
N ILE A 384 19.93 -2.76 -19.25
CA ILE A 384 18.77 -2.75 -20.16
C ILE A 384 18.95 -3.82 -21.24
N HIS A 385 20.09 -3.85 -21.93
CA HIS A 385 20.33 -4.86 -22.97
C HIS A 385 20.42 -6.28 -22.43
N SER A 386 21.08 -6.47 -21.27
CA SER A 386 21.17 -7.75 -20.59
C SER A 386 19.77 -8.26 -20.19
N SER A 387 18.92 -7.40 -19.64
CA SER A 387 17.55 -7.73 -19.23
C SER A 387 16.69 -8.11 -20.43
N ILE A 388 16.82 -7.44 -21.58
CA ILE A 388 16.15 -7.87 -22.82
C ILE A 388 16.64 -9.24 -23.26
N GLY A 389 17.96 -9.50 -23.15
CA GLY A 389 18.55 -10.80 -23.45
C GLY A 389 18.00 -11.93 -22.57
N ILE A 390 17.92 -11.71 -21.26
CA ILE A 390 17.35 -12.66 -20.29
C ILE A 390 15.87 -12.89 -20.58
N TYR A 391 15.10 -11.82 -20.78
CA TYR A 391 13.69 -11.89 -21.16
C TYR A 391 13.48 -12.71 -22.44
N LYS A 392 14.36 -12.55 -23.44
CA LYS A 392 14.30 -13.34 -24.68
C LYS A 392 14.58 -14.82 -24.49
N LYS A 393 15.55 -15.19 -23.64
CA LYS A 393 15.83 -16.58 -23.31
C LYS A 393 14.65 -17.23 -22.59
N ALA A 394 14.10 -16.53 -21.59
CA ALA A 394 12.90 -16.97 -20.89
C ALA A 394 11.71 -17.18 -21.85
N LEU A 395 11.49 -16.29 -22.82
CA LEU A 395 10.47 -16.46 -23.87
C LEU A 395 10.73 -17.67 -24.80
N ALA A 396 11.99 -18.03 -25.00
CA ALA A 396 12.40 -19.19 -25.81
C ALA A 396 12.36 -20.51 -25.04
N GLY A 397 12.14 -20.48 -23.72
CA GLY A 397 12.16 -21.67 -22.85
C GLY A 397 13.57 -22.19 -22.54
N GLU A 398 14.59 -21.35 -22.70
CA GLU A 398 15.99 -21.57 -22.28
C GLU A 398 16.27 -20.90 -20.94
#